data_AF-A0A8G1S3M9-F1
#
_entry.id   AF-A0A8G1S3M9-F1
#
_cell.length_a   1.000
_cell.length_b   1.000
_cell.length_c   1.000
_cell.angle_alpha   90.00
_cell.angle_beta   90.00
_cell.angle_gamma   90.00
#
_symmetry.space_group_name_H-M   'P 1'
#
loop_
_entity.id
_entity.type
_entity.pdbx_description
1 polymer ?
#
loop_
_entity_poly.entity_id
_entity_poly.type
_entity_poly.pdbx_seq_one_letter_code
_entity_poly.pdbx_strand_id
1 'polypeptide(L)'
;MAENNLFSRVTVPSLLQSPQEQEEFIHPWGSTFSVNIDSPLLRTWDYYSGSQPNNSGECLARLPRGRLDTSEIRKDYLTIHADHKIWEPTPFISFTQSSQELQDNANWRMSKRGSQTITVVNANVRVDKGLPVLNMADEMRYYGVSDPYNRRDEYYRNHYICLWEITEEEIVGNWEWDELLRNGCWYEQVILPAFKEHNNRYMASKEAFKLSALWDALFDV
;
A
#
# COMPACT_ATOMS: atom_id res chain seq x y z
N MET A 1 -49.43 -32.41 42.80
CA MET A 1 -49.22 -30.95 42.65
C MET A 1 -47.82 -30.77 42.12
N ALA A 2 -47.69 -30.09 40.99
CA ALA A 2 -46.49 -30.06 40.16
C ALA A 2 -45.50 -28.99 40.65
N GLU A 3 -44.23 -29.36 40.80
CA GLU A 3 -43.12 -28.41 40.89
C GLU A 3 -42.62 -28.12 39.47
N ASN A 4 -42.96 -26.95 38.96
CA ASN A 4 -42.48 -26.43 37.68
C ASN A 4 -41.09 -25.80 37.86
N ASN A 5 -40.08 -26.58 37.50
CA ASN A 5 -39.07 -26.25 36.48
C ASN A 5 -38.91 -24.74 36.14
N LEU A 6 -37.83 -24.12 36.61
CA LEU A 6 -37.27 -22.92 35.97
C LEU A 6 -35.74 -22.97 36.02
N PHE A 7 -35.16 -23.88 35.23
CA PHE A 7 -33.87 -23.61 34.61
C PHE A 7 -34.01 -22.27 33.88
N SER A 8 -33.47 -21.19 34.48
CA SER A 8 -33.25 -19.95 33.77
C SER A 8 -32.22 -20.26 32.67
N ARG A 9 -32.75 -20.64 31.50
CA ARG A 9 -32.05 -20.59 30.24
C ARG A 9 -31.37 -19.22 30.18
N VAL A 10 -30.06 -19.22 30.34
CA VAL A 10 -29.22 -18.14 29.80
C VAL A 10 -29.46 -18.19 28.31
N THR A 11 -30.44 -17.42 27.87
CA THR A 11 -30.75 -17.28 26.46
C THR A 11 -29.56 -16.55 25.85
N VAL A 12 -28.93 -17.22 24.89
CA VAL A 12 -27.77 -16.79 24.12
C VAL A 12 -28.00 -15.56 23.18
N PRO A 13 -29.10 -14.76 23.20
CA PRO A 13 -29.12 -13.50 22.46
C PRO A 13 -28.35 -12.33 23.07
N SER A 14 -27.80 -12.41 24.28
CA SER A 14 -27.04 -11.28 24.87
C SER A 14 -25.59 -11.16 24.35
N LEU A 15 -25.18 -12.04 23.42
CA LEU A 15 -23.92 -11.93 22.67
C LEU A 15 -24.11 -11.39 21.24
N LEU A 16 -25.32 -10.91 20.91
CA LEU A 16 -25.65 -10.26 19.63
C LEU A 16 -25.95 -8.75 19.79
N GLN A 17 -25.26 -8.11 20.73
CA GLN A 17 -25.05 -6.66 20.76
C GLN A 17 -23.53 -6.46 20.87
N SER A 18 -22.79 -5.88 19.94
CA SER A 18 -23.13 -5.02 18.80
C SER A 18 -22.56 -5.60 17.49
N PRO A 19 -23.00 -5.14 16.31
CA PRO A 19 -22.03 -5.00 15.23
C PRO A 19 -20.95 -4.08 15.81
N GLN A 20 -19.78 -4.62 16.15
CA GLN A 20 -18.59 -3.79 16.05
C GLN A 20 -18.60 -3.39 14.59
N GLU A 21 -19.01 -2.15 14.32
CA GLU A 21 -18.91 -1.56 13.00
C GLU A 21 -17.48 -1.85 12.55
N GLN A 22 -17.32 -2.77 11.61
CA GLN A 22 -16.00 -3.13 11.13
C GLN A 22 -15.34 -1.83 10.70
N GLU A 23 -14.06 -1.64 10.99
CA GLU A 23 -13.42 -0.34 10.78
C GLU A 23 -13.53 0.11 9.32
N GLU A 24 -13.67 -0.84 8.38
CA GLU A 24 -13.95 -0.57 6.97
C GLU A 24 -15.27 0.18 6.71
N PHE A 25 -16.27 0.09 7.58
CA PHE A 25 -17.52 0.87 7.46
C PHE A 25 -17.38 2.29 8.03
N ILE A 26 -16.53 2.49 9.03
CA ILE A 26 -16.32 3.79 9.68
C ILE A 26 -15.30 4.63 8.91
N HIS A 27 -14.17 4.00 8.56
CA HIS A 27 -13.06 4.58 7.80
C HIS A 27 -12.65 3.60 6.69
N PRO A 28 -13.40 3.56 5.58
CA PRO A 28 -13.06 2.71 4.46
C PRO A 28 -11.76 3.20 3.83
N TRP A 29 -10.86 2.28 3.54
CA TRP A 29 -9.62 2.63 2.87
C TRP A 29 -9.82 2.87 1.36
N GLY A 30 -10.86 2.26 0.77
CA GLY A 30 -11.17 2.37 -0.66
C GLY A 30 -11.91 3.65 -1.08
N SER A 31 -12.37 4.49 -0.15
CA SER A 31 -13.25 5.63 -0.47
C SER A 31 -12.53 6.92 -0.84
N THR A 32 -11.24 7.06 -0.50
CA THR A 32 -10.48 8.29 -0.80
C THR A 32 -9.06 7.93 -1.21
N PHE A 33 -8.72 8.11 -2.49
CA PHE A 33 -7.36 7.93 -2.97
C PHE A 33 -6.60 9.25 -2.84
N SER A 34 -5.69 9.34 -1.88
CA SER A 34 -4.89 10.55 -1.65
C SER A 34 -3.67 10.67 -2.59
N VAL A 35 -3.47 9.72 -3.50
CA VAL A 35 -2.30 9.64 -4.39
C VAL A 35 -2.47 10.53 -5.62
N ASN A 36 -1.39 11.19 -6.06
CA ASN A 36 -1.39 11.85 -7.36
C ASN A 36 -1.28 10.80 -8.48
N ILE A 37 -2.36 10.59 -9.24
CA ILE A 37 -2.45 9.58 -10.31
C ILE A 37 -1.49 9.81 -11.48
N ASP A 38 -0.99 11.04 -11.65
CA ASP A 38 -0.04 11.39 -12.70
C ASP A 38 1.42 11.14 -12.29
N SER A 39 1.64 10.62 -11.08
CA SER A 39 2.98 10.37 -10.52
C SER A 39 3.11 8.94 -10.00
N PRO A 40 4.24 8.26 -10.27
CA PRO A 40 4.48 6.92 -9.76
C PRO A 40 4.68 6.92 -8.24
N LEU A 41 4.49 5.76 -7.62
CA LEU A 41 5.00 5.46 -6.29
C LEU A 41 6.43 4.93 -6.41
N LEU A 42 7.32 5.40 -5.54
CA LEU A 42 8.75 5.10 -5.56
C LEU A 42 9.17 4.46 -4.24
N ARG A 43 10.00 3.41 -4.32
CA ARG A 43 10.57 2.76 -3.14
C ARG A 43 12.01 2.35 -3.39
N THR A 44 12.86 2.61 -2.40
CA THR A 44 14.21 2.04 -2.34
C THR A 44 14.22 0.77 -1.49
N TRP A 45 14.95 -0.24 -1.94
CA TRP A 45 15.21 -1.46 -1.18
C TRP A 45 16.63 -1.97 -1.43
N ASP A 46 17.05 -2.83 -0.53
CA ASP A 46 18.35 -3.51 -0.51
C ASP A 46 18.17 -4.90 0.11
N TYR A 47 19.24 -5.66 0.24
CA TYR A 47 19.17 -7.02 0.79
C TYR A 47 18.64 -7.09 2.23
N TYR A 48 18.69 -5.99 3.00
CA TYR A 48 18.16 -5.91 4.35
C TYR A 48 16.67 -5.54 4.39
N SER A 49 16.10 -5.14 3.26
CA SER A 49 14.72 -4.68 3.20
C SER A 49 13.78 -5.87 3.35
N GLY A 50 12.78 -5.76 4.23
CA GLY A 50 11.88 -6.90 4.49
C GLY A 50 10.84 -7.17 3.39
N SER A 51 10.64 -6.22 2.46
CA SER A 51 9.73 -6.34 1.33
C SER A 51 10.50 -6.00 0.06
N GLN A 52 10.74 -7.03 -0.76
CA GLN A 52 11.48 -7.00 -2.02
C GLN A 52 10.66 -7.78 -3.08
N PRO A 53 10.80 -7.46 -4.37
CA PRO A 53 10.24 -8.29 -5.44
C PRO A 53 10.73 -9.75 -5.33
N ASN A 54 9.81 -10.69 -5.42
CA ASN A 54 10.09 -12.13 -5.46
C ASN A 54 10.39 -12.59 -6.90
N ASN A 55 10.63 -13.89 -7.11
CA ASN A 55 10.90 -14.45 -8.45
C ASN A 55 9.72 -14.29 -9.43
N SER A 56 8.51 -14.08 -8.94
CA SER A 56 7.31 -13.80 -9.74
C SER A 56 7.14 -12.30 -10.02
N GLY A 57 8.07 -11.46 -9.56
CA GLY A 57 8.01 -10.00 -9.72
C GLY A 57 7.12 -9.29 -8.70
N GLU A 58 6.46 -10.00 -7.78
CA GLU A 58 5.55 -9.41 -6.77
C GLU A 58 6.31 -8.98 -5.51
N CYS A 59 5.84 -7.94 -4.83
CA CYS A 59 6.42 -7.49 -3.57
C CYS A 59 5.42 -7.71 -2.42
N LEU A 60 5.71 -8.62 -1.51
CA LEU A 60 4.87 -8.89 -0.35
C LEU A 60 5.25 -7.99 0.83
N ALA A 61 4.25 -7.54 1.59
CA ALA A 61 4.45 -6.98 2.91
C ALA A 61 5.08 -8.04 3.83
N ARG A 62 5.73 -7.60 4.90
CA ARG A 62 6.34 -8.52 5.87
C ARG A 62 5.29 -9.33 6.63
N LEU A 63 4.04 -8.85 6.67
CA LEU A 63 2.88 -9.55 7.20
C LEU A 63 1.73 -9.54 6.18
N PRO A 64 1.83 -10.31 5.07
CA PRO A 64 0.92 -10.19 3.92
C PRO A 64 -0.50 -10.73 4.21
N ARG A 65 -0.72 -11.36 5.37
CA ARG A 65 -2.03 -11.83 5.84
C ARG A 65 -2.47 -11.17 7.15
N GLY A 66 -1.84 -10.05 7.52
CA GLY A 66 -2.20 -9.28 8.69
C GLY A 66 -3.62 -8.73 8.55
N ARG A 67 -4.46 -8.97 9.56
CA ARG A 67 -5.83 -8.47 9.60
C ARG A 67 -5.84 -6.98 9.97
N LEU A 68 -6.84 -6.25 9.48
CA LEU A 68 -6.98 -4.81 9.63
C LEU A 68 -8.46 -4.43 9.86
N ASP A 69 -9.21 -5.29 10.57
CA ASP A 69 -10.67 -5.24 10.70
C ASP A 69 -11.19 -4.33 11.83
N THR A 70 -10.32 -3.87 12.72
CA THR A 70 -10.66 -2.98 13.85
C THR A 70 -9.77 -1.74 13.87
N SER A 71 -10.29 -0.62 14.39
CA SER A 71 -9.54 0.63 14.57
C SER A 71 -8.25 0.43 15.36
N GLU A 72 -8.30 -0.36 16.44
CA GLU A 72 -7.16 -0.63 17.32
C GLU A 72 -6.03 -1.34 16.56
N ILE A 73 -6.35 -2.41 15.84
CA ILE A 73 -5.36 -3.14 15.03
C ILE A 73 -4.73 -2.24 13.95
N ARG A 74 -5.52 -1.40 13.27
CA ARG A 74 -4.97 -0.46 12.28
C ARG A 74 -4.03 0.55 12.93
N LYS A 75 -4.43 1.12 14.06
CA LYS A 75 -3.61 2.03 14.86
C LYS A 75 -2.31 1.38 15.32
N ASP A 76 -2.36 0.16 15.82
CA ASP A 76 -1.18 -0.55 16.33
C ASP A 76 -0.18 -0.81 15.20
N TYR A 77 -0.64 -1.34 14.06
CA TYR A 77 0.25 -1.53 12.92
C TYR A 77 0.79 -0.23 12.35
N LEU A 78 0.00 0.85 12.31
CA LEU A 78 0.47 2.16 11.88
C LEU A 78 1.54 2.71 12.83
N THR A 79 1.34 2.54 14.14
CA THR A 79 2.30 2.95 15.17
C THR A 79 3.64 2.23 14.99
N ILE A 80 3.59 0.91 14.78
CA ILE A 80 4.78 0.10 14.50
C ILE A 80 5.44 0.53 13.19
N HIS A 81 4.66 0.74 12.13
CA HIS A 81 5.19 1.05 10.81
C HIS A 81 5.81 2.46 10.73
N ALA A 82 5.27 3.42 11.48
CA ALA A 82 5.78 4.78 11.55
C ALA A 82 7.17 4.88 12.20
N ASP A 83 7.44 4.08 13.24
CA ASP A 83 8.76 4.08 13.86
C ASP A 83 9.71 3.10 13.18
N HIS A 84 10.54 3.60 12.26
CA HIS A 84 11.54 2.79 11.56
C HIS A 84 12.65 2.21 12.47
N LYS A 85 12.67 2.53 13.77
CA LYS A 85 13.51 1.84 14.77
C LYS A 85 12.93 0.47 15.14
N ILE A 86 11.62 0.30 14.98
CA ILE A 86 10.91 -0.95 15.24
C ILE A 86 10.90 -1.79 13.96
N TRP A 87 11.41 -3.01 14.06
CA TRP A 87 11.52 -3.95 12.95
C TRP A 87 10.46 -5.05 13.01
N GLU A 88 9.33 -4.82 13.66
CA GLU A 88 8.23 -5.78 13.68
C GLU A 88 7.51 -5.83 12.32
N PRO A 89 7.12 -7.03 11.83
CA PRO A 89 6.36 -7.17 10.59
C PRO A 89 5.00 -6.44 10.65
N THR A 90 4.68 -5.71 9.59
CA THR A 90 3.39 -5.03 9.40
C THR A 90 2.80 -5.40 8.03
N PRO A 91 1.49 -5.26 7.83
CA PRO A 91 0.85 -5.54 6.54
C PRO A 91 1.03 -4.41 5.52
N PHE A 92 1.97 -3.49 5.74
CA PHE A 92 2.16 -2.30 4.93
C PHE A 92 3.49 -2.33 4.17
N ILE A 93 3.48 -1.74 2.97
CA ILE A 93 4.66 -1.45 2.16
C ILE A 93 4.67 0.05 1.90
N SER A 94 5.72 0.72 2.36
CA SER A 94 5.86 2.18 2.23
C SER A 94 6.52 2.60 0.90
N PHE A 95 6.01 3.70 0.36
CA PHE A 95 6.45 4.37 -0.86
C PHE A 95 6.51 5.88 -0.63
N THR A 96 7.13 6.61 -1.54
CA THR A 96 7.02 8.07 -1.65
C THR A 96 6.66 8.47 -3.08
N GLN A 97 6.03 9.63 -3.26
CA GLN A 97 5.92 10.30 -4.57
C GLN A 97 6.96 11.41 -4.78
N SER A 98 7.81 11.66 -3.78
CA SER A 98 8.88 12.65 -3.86
C SER A 98 10.17 12.01 -4.38
N SER A 99 10.57 12.38 -5.60
CA SER A 99 11.84 11.95 -6.19
C SER A 99 13.04 12.40 -5.36
N GLN A 100 12.97 13.59 -4.76
CA GLN A 100 14.00 14.11 -3.87
C GLN A 100 14.13 13.26 -2.59
N GLU A 101 13.02 12.90 -1.94
CA GLU A 101 13.05 12.06 -0.74
C GLU A 101 13.58 10.65 -1.06
N LEU A 102 13.19 10.08 -2.21
CA LEU A 102 13.73 8.82 -2.69
C LEU A 102 15.26 8.91 -2.84
N GLN A 103 15.74 9.95 -3.54
CA GLN A 103 17.16 10.16 -3.78
C GLN A 103 17.94 10.34 -2.49
N ASP A 104 17.45 11.15 -1.55
CA ASP A 104 18.09 11.37 -0.25
C ASP A 104 18.18 10.07 0.55
N ASN A 105 17.11 9.27 0.55
CA ASN A 105 17.06 7.98 1.23
C ASN A 105 18.00 6.96 0.58
N ALA A 106 17.98 6.84 -0.76
CA ALA A 106 18.85 5.93 -1.49
C ALA A 106 20.33 6.27 -1.29
N ASN A 107 20.72 7.55 -1.36
CA ASN A 107 22.08 8.00 -1.09
C ASN A 107 22.52 7.71 0.35
N TRP A 108 21.66 8.00 1.31
CA TRP A 108 21.94 7.72 2.72
C TRP A 108 22.11 6.22 2.97
N ARG A 109 21.22 5.38 2.44
CA ARG A 109 21.30 3.92 2.58
C ARG A 109 22.52 3.36 1.89
N MET A 110 22.81 3.81 0.67
CA MET A 110 23.98 3.38 -0.09
C MET A 110 25.28 3.55 0.69
N SER A 111 25.45 4.69 1.37
CA SER A 111 26.62 4.95 2.21
C SER A 111 26.78 4.00 3.41
N LYS A 112 25.71 3.31 3.81
CA LYS A 112 25.68 2.43 5.00
C LYS A 112 25.50 0.95 4.68
N ARG A 113 24.84 0.63 3.57
CA ARG A 113 24.30 -0.70 3.24
C ARG A 113 24.71 -1.19 1.85
N GLY A 114 25.41 -0.36 1.07
CA GLY A 114 25.82 -0.70 -0.29
C GLY A 114 24.68 -0.54 -1.30
N SER A 115 24.75 -1.28 -2.40
CA SER A 115 23.85 -1.15 -3.55
C SER A 115 22.37 -1.11 -3.15
N GLN A 116 21.65 -0.21 -3.79
CA GLN A 116 20.21 0.01 -3.60
C GLN A 116 19.51 -0.21 -4.94
N THR A 117 18.32 -0.77 -4.90
CA THR A 117 17.44 -0.90 -6.05
C THR A 117 16.21 0.00 -5.83
N ILE A 118 15.74 0.62 -6.90
CA ILE A 118 14.53 1.43 -6.93
C ILE A 118 13.43 0.62 -7.61
N THR A 119 12.31 0.41 -6.91
CA THR A 119 11.07 -0.09 -7.50
C THR A 119 10.13 1.07 -7.77
N VAL A 120 9.55 1.09 -8.96
CA VAL A 120 8.56 2.08 -9.38
C VAL A 120 7.23 1.36 -9.60
N VAL A 121 6.17 1.91 -9.02
CA VAL A 121 4.83 1.32 -9.01
C VAL A 121 3.82 2.29 -9.63
N ASN A 122 2.96 1.76 -10.51
CA ASN A 122 1.80 2.45 -11.05
C ASN A 122 0.59 2.27 -10.13
N ALA A 123 0.35 3.25 -9.26
CA ALA A 123 -0.79 3.24 -8.35
C ALA A 123 -2.15 3.14 -9.06
N ASN A 124 -2.26 3.59 -10.32
CA ASN A 124 -3.52 3.57 -11.07
C ASN A 124 -4.05 2.15 -11.25
N VAL A 125 -3.18 1.16 -11.40
CA VAL A 125 -3.56 -0.26 -11.50
C VAL A 125 -4.20 -0.74 -10.20
N ARG A 126 -3.62 -0.35 -9.05
CA ARG A 126 -4.16 -0.69 -7.73
C ARG A 126 -5.53 -0.01 -7.52
N VAL A 127 -5.60 1.28 -7.80
CA VAL A 127 -6.83 2.08 -7.67
C VAL A 127 -7.95 1.50 -8.54
N ASP A 128 -7.64 1.10 -9.77
CA ASP A 128 -8.62 0.51 -10.68
C ASP A 128 -9.19 -0.83 -10.19
N LYS A 129 -8.39 -1.59 -9.43
CA LYS A 129 -8.80 -2.83 -8.77
C LYS A 129 -9.58 -2.59 -7.46
N GLY A 130 -9.85 -1.33 -7.11
CA GLY A 130 -10.52 -0.95 -5.86
C GLY A 130 -9.65 -1.18 -4.62
N LEU A 131 -8.34 -1.32 -4.78
CA LEU A 131 -7.40 -1.51 -3.68
C LEU A 131 -6.84 -0.15 -3.23
N PRO A 132 -6.60 0.05 -1.92
CA PRO A 132 -6.29 1.37 -1.38
C PRO A 132 -4.81 1.76 -1.49
N VAL A 133 -4.57 3.05 -1.69
CA VAL A 133 -3.26 3.70 -1.51
C VAL A 133 -3.45 4.82 -0.50
N LEU A 134 -2.86 4.66 0.68
CA LEU A 134 -3.13 5.52 1.83
C LEU A 134 -2.01 6.53 2.02
N ASN A 135 -2.37 7.79 2.31
CA ASN A 135 -1.38 8.77 2.76
C ASN A 135 -1.06 8.52 4.24
N MET A 136 0.21 8.35 4.55
CA MET A 136 0.64 7.94 5.88
C MET A 136 0.36 9.01 6.95
N ALA A 137 0.54 10.30 6.61
CA ALA A 137 0.26 11.39 7.55
C ALA A 137 -1.24 11.50 7.87
N ASP A 138 -2.10 11.32 6.87
CA ASP A 138 -3.55 11.37 7.06
C ASP A 138 -4.04 10.23 7.96
N GLU A 139 -3.56 9.00 7.73
CA GLU A 139 -3.90 7.85 8.56
C GLU A 139 -3.37 7.99 9.99
N MET A 140 -2.12 8.44 10.15
CA MET A 140 -1.55 8.70 11.49
C MET A 140 -2.37 9.73 12.26
N ARG A 141 -2.81 10.80 11.60
CA ARG A 141 -3.67 11.82 12.22
C ARG A 141 -5.04 11.27 12.60
N TYR A 142 -5.66 10.49 11.72
CA TYR A 142 -6.98 9.90 11.95
C TYR A 142 -6.99 8.98 13.19
N TYR A 143 -6.05 8.03 13.27
CA TYR A 143 -5.97 7.10 14.41
C TYR A 143 -5.29 7.68 15.66
N GLY A 144 -4.79 8.92 15.60
CA GLY A 144 -4.04 9.54 16.68
C GLY A 144 -2.76 8.76 17.02
N VAL A 145 -1.99 8.41 15.99
CA VAL A 145 -0.65 7.82 16.10
C VAL A 145 0.36 8.93 16.35
N SER A 146 1.20 8.77 17.35
CA SER A 146 2.26 9.74 17.67
C SER A 146 3.32 9.79 16.58
N ASP A 147 3.84 10.98 16.28
CA ASP A 147 4.99 11.15 15.39
C ASP A 147 6.30 10.77 16.11
N PRO A 148 6.93 9.62 15.79
CA PRO A 148 8.13 9.16 16.49
C PRO A 148 9.37 10.04 16.23
N TYR A 149 9.32 10.92 15.24
CA TYR A 149 10.41 11.81 14.87
C TYR A 149 10.19 13.27 15.27
N ASN A 150 9.03 13.61 15.86
CA ASN A 150 8.66 14.96 16.28
C ASN A 150 8.85 16.02 15.16
N ARG A 151 8.51 15.66 13.93
CA ARG A 151 8.56 16.50 12.73
C ARG A 151 7.17 17.01 12.31
N ARG A 152 6.18 16.98 13.21
CA ARG A 152 4.81 17.46 12.98
C ARG A 152 4.18 16.83 11.74
N ASP A 153 4.40 15.53 11.56
CA ASP A 153 3.95 14.74 10.41
C ASP A 153 4.54 15.18 9.05
N GLU A 154 5.37 16.24 8.98
CA GLU A 154 5.98 16.71 7.72
C GLU A 154 6.84 15.62 7.07
N TYR A 155 7.45 14.77 7.90
CA TYR A 155 8.22 13.62 7.43
C TYR A 155 7.39 12.61 6.64
N TYR A 156 6.09 12.51 6.90
CA TYR A 156 5.20 11.51 6.28
C TYR A 156 4.33 12.10 5.17
N ARG A 157 4.43 13.39 4.87
CA ARG A 157 3.50 14.09 3.96
C ARG A 157 3.44 13.48 2.57
N ASN A 158 4.58 13.03 2.05
CA ASN A 158 4.69 12.38 0.74
C ASN A 158 4.81 10.86 0.86
N HIS A 159 4.65 10.30 2.06
CA HIS A 159 4.72 8.86 2.30
C HIS A 159 3.36 8.23 2.08
N TYR A 160 3.37 7.16 1.29
CA TYR A 160 2.19 6.37 0.99
C TYR A 160 2.41 4.94 1.44
N ILE A 161 1.34 4.29 1.90
CA ILE A 161 1.37 2.87 2.25
C ILE A 161 0.39 2.10 1.37
N CYS A 162 0.87 0.98 0.84
CA CYS A 162 0.06 -0.03 0.17
C CYS A 162 -0.08 -1.25 1.08
N LEU A 163 -1.21 -1.95 0.99
CA LEU A 163 -1.54 -3.07 1.85
C LEU A 163 -1.16 -4.41 1.21
N TRP A 164 -0.64 -5.32 2.04
CA TRP A 164 -0.37 -6.75 1.82
C TRP A 164 0.62 -7.12 0.71
N GLU A 165 0.44 -6.60 -0.50
CA GLU A 165 1.23 -6.96 -1.67
C GLU A 165 1.20 -5.87 -2.73
N ILE A 166 2.22 -5.84 -3.58
CA ILE A 166 2.25 -5.18 -4.90
C ILE A 166 2.37 -6.29 -5.95
N THR A 167 1.44 -6.33 -6.89
CA THR A 167 1.46 -7.33 -7.97
C THR A 167 2.40 -6.93 -9.10
N GLU A 168 2.82 -7.88 -9.93
CA GLU A 168 3.66 -7.64 -11.11
C GLU A 168 3.06 -6.58 -12.04
N GLU A 169 1.74 -6.63 -12.26
CA GLU A 169 1.02 -5.69 -13.13
C GLU A 169 1.09 -4.24 -12.65
N GLU A 170 1.33 -4.02 -11.35
CA GLU A 170 1.49 -2.68 -10.80
C GLU A 170 2.94 -2.17 -10.91
N ILE A 171 3.92 -3.06 -11.10
CA ILE A 171 5.33 -2.69 -11.12
C ILE A 171 5.72 -2.21 -12.51
N VAL A 172 6.09 -0.94 -12.59
CA VAL A 172 6.62 -0.32 -13.82
C VAL A 172 8.00 -0.88 -14.14
N GLY A 173 8.81 -1.09 -13.10
CA GLY A 173 10.14 -1.67 -13.24
C GLY A 173 10.97 -1.55 -11.98
N ASN A 174 12.19 -2.07 -12.08
CA ASN A 174 13.22 -2.02 -11.05
C ASN A 174 14.53 -1.53 -11.68
N TRP A 175 15.25 -0.65 -10.98
CA TRP A 175 16.53 -0.12 -11.45
C TRP A 175 17.56 -0.08 -10.33
N GLU A 176 18.79 -0.44 -10.65
CA GLU A 176 19.91 -0.22 -9.75
C GLU A 176 20.17 1.28 -9.60
N TRP A 177 20.31 1.73 -8.36
CA TRP A 177 20.47 3.14 -8.03
C TRP A 177 21.73 3.74 -8.65
N ASP A 178 22.83 2.99 -8.64
CA ASP A 178 24.11 3.40 -9.25
C ASP A 178 24.01 3.59 -10.77
N GLU A 179 23.07 2.93 -11.43
CA GLU A 179 22.82 3.11 -12.87
C GLU A 179 21.92 4.31 -13.13
N LEU A 180 20.84 4.47 -12.35
CA LEU A 180 19.96 5.63 -12.44
C LEU A 180 20.72 6.94 -12.19
N LEU A 181 21.57 6.97 -11.17
CA LEU A 181 22.34 8.15 -10.77
C LEU A 181 23.27 8.69 -11.87
N ARG A 182 23.63 7.87 -12.87
CA ARG A 182 24.43 8.34 -14.03
C ARG A 182 23.67 9.36 -14.87
N ASN A 183 22.35 9.41 -14.76
CA ASN A 183 21.51 10.45 -15.34
C ASN A 183 21.10 11.46 -14.26
N GLY A 184 21.61 12.69 -14.34
CA GLY A 184 21.25 13.77 -13.42
C GLY A 184 19.77 14.19 -13.46
N CYS A 185 19.02 13.73 -14.46
CA CYS A 185 17.58 13.91 -14.62
C CYS A 185 16.86 12.55 -14.69
N TRP A 186 17.33 11.56 -13.92
CA TRP A 186 16.82 10.18 -13.91
C TRP A 186 15.30 10.12 -13.74
N TYR A 187 14.73 10.99 -12.91
CA TYR A 187 13.29 10.96 -12.65
C TYR A 187 12.50 11.38 -13.90
N GLU A 188 12.84 12.52 -14.50
CA GLU A 188 12.13 13.07 -15.65
C GLU A 188 12.42 12.34 -16.96
N GLN A 189 13.63 11.79 -17.12
CA GLN A 189 14.09 11.19 -18.38
C GLN A 189 14.02 9.67 -18.42
N VAL A 190 13.94 9.00 -17.26
CA VAL A 190 13.88 7.52 -17.20
C VAL A 190 12.58 7.07 -16.55
N ILE A 191 12.30 7.52 -15.33
CA ILE A 191 11.17 7.00 -14.54
C ILE A 191 9.82 7.49 -15.05
N LEU A 192 9.64 8.80 -15.26
CA LEU A 192 8.37 9.34 -15.76
C LEU A 192 7.99 8.80 -17.15
N PRO A 193 8.92 8.68 -18.12
CA PRO A 193 8.61 8.05 -19.40
C PRO A 193 8.20 6.57 -19.26
N ALA A 194 8.93 5.79 -18.45
CA ALA A 194 8.60 4.39 -18.19
C ALA A 194 7.20 4.24 -17.54
N PHE A 195 6.89 5.09 -16.56
CA PHE A 195 5.58 5.14 -15.91
C PHE A 195 4.46 5.47 -16.91
N LYS A 196 4.64 6.49 -17.75
CA LYS A 196 3.66 6.89 -18.78
C LYS A 196 3.41 5.76 -19.78
N GLU A 197 4.48 5.13 -20.27
CA GLU A 197 4.37 4.00 -21.19
C GLU A 197 3.64 2.81 -20.54
N HIS A 198 3.99 2.49 -19.30
CA HIS A 198 3.31 1.45 -18.54
C HIS A 198 1.82 1.75 -18.36
N ASN A 199 1.47 2.98 -17.99
CA ASN A 199 0.09 3.40 -17.82
C ASN A 199 -0.70 3.35 -19.13
N ASN A 200 -0.11 3.79 -20.25
CA ASN A 200 -0.73 3.73 -21.57
C ASN A 200 -1.01 2.28 -22.00
N ARG A 201 -0.04 1.38 -21.81
CA ARG A 201 -0.21 -0.06 -22.11
C ARG A 201 -1.31 -0.67 -21.27
N TYR A 202 -1.36 -0.39 -19.97
CA TYR A 202 -2.41 -0.88 -19.09
C TYR A 202 -3.81 -0.43 -19.56
N MET A 203 -3.98 0.86 -19.85
CA MET A 203 -5.26 1.41 -20.33
C MET A 203 -5.66 0.81 -21.68
N ALA A 204 -4.72 0.64 -22.61
CA ALA A 204 -4.99 0.03 -23.91
C ALA A 204 -5.46 -1.44 -23.76
N SER A 205 -4.78 -2.23 -22.93
CA SER A 205 -5.15 -3.62 -22.65
C SER A 205 -6.54 -3.73 -22.02
N LYS A 206 -6.86 -2.82 -21.09
CA LYS A 206 -8.17 -2.76 -20.44
C LYS A 206 -9.30 -2.46 -21.43
N GLU A 207 -9.12 -1.47 -22.30
CA GLU A 207 -10.13 -1.13 -23.31
C GLU A 207 -10.31 -2.27 -24.33
N ALA A 208 -9.23 -2.93 -24.74
CA ALA A 208 -9.31 -4.11 -25.59
C ALA A 208 -10.10 -5.25 -24.93
N PHE A 209 -9.87 -5.50 -23.64
CA PHE A 209 -10.60 -6.52 -22.87
C PHE A 209 -12.10 -6.21 -22.76
N LYS A 210 -12.47 -4.95 -22.45
CA LYS A 210 -13.87 -4.52 -22.39
C LYS A 210 -14.57 -4.68 -23.74
N LEU A 211 -13.91 -4.31 -24.84
CA LEU A 211 -14.45 -4.49 -26.17
C LEU A 211 -14.67 -5.97 -26.47
N SER A 212 -13.69 -6.83 -26.20
CA SER A 212 -13.83 -8.29 -26.38
C SER A 212 -15.03 -8.83 -25.61
N ALA A 213 -15.16 -8.51 -24.32
CA ALA A 213 -16.27 -8.98 -23.49
C ALA A 213 -17.63 -8.50 -24.01
N LEU A 214 -17.70 -7.30 -24.58
CA LEU A 214 -18.92 -6.75 -25.18
C LEU A 214 -19.25 -7.41 -26.52
N TRP A 215 -18.24 -7.75 -27.33
CA TRP A 215 -18.42 -8.53 -28.55
C TRP A 215 -18.93 -9.94 -28.23
N ASP A 216 -18.33 -10.63 -27.27
CA ASP A 216 -18.79 -11.96 -26.85
C ASP A 216 -20.26 -11.91 -26.40
N ALA A 217 -20.63 -10.91 -25.58
CA ALA A 217 -22.01 -10.73 -25.11
C ALA A 217 -23.03 -10.35 -26.20
N LEU A 218 -22.60 -9.76 -27.33
CA LEU A 218 -23.48 -9.35 -28.44
C LEU A 218 -23.66 -10.44 -29.50
N PHE A 219 -22.70 -11.36 -29.62
CA PHE A 219 -22.68 -12.37 -30.67
C PHE A 219 -22.82 -13.81 -30.14
N ASP A 220 -22.95 -14.00 -28.83
CA ASP A 220 -23.55 -15.20 -28.23
C ASP A 220 -25.10 -15.15 -28.37
N VAL A 221 -25.60 -15.44 -29.58
CA VAL A 221 -27.01 -15.81 -29.89
C VAL A 221 -27.04 -17.01 -30.82
#